data_AF-A0A0D3AH27-F1
#
_entry.id   AF-A0A0D3AH27-F1
#
_cell.length_a   1.000
_cell.length_b   1.000
_cell.length_c   1.000
_cell.angle_alpha   90.00
_cell.angle_beta   90.00
_cell.angle_gamma   90.00
#
_symmetry.space_group_name_H-M   'P 1'
#
loop_
_entity.id
_entity.type
_entity.pdbx_description
1 polymer ?
#
loop_
_entity_poly.entity_id
_entity_poly.type
_entity_poly.pdbx_seq_one_letter_code
_entity_poly.pdbx_strand_id
1 'polypeptide(L)' 'MSEGTKFNCREDEVINETYLGIKIHRFYIKCTNCSAEVTIKTDSKNSGYIVESGAVGVYNGLEEEEKHE' A
#
# COMPACT_ATOMS: atom_id res chain seq x y z
N MET A 1 -6.32 -4.24 12.09
CA MET A 1 -6.09 -2.78 12.08
C MET A 1 -7.40 -2.13 11.68
N SER A 2 -7.79 -1.04 12.34
CA SER A 2 -8.96 -0.24 11.95
C SER A 2 -8.53 0.92 11.05
N GLU A 3 -9.45 1.39 10.21
CA GLU A 3 -9.25 2.60 9.42
C GLU A 3 -8.84 3.79 10.33
N GLY A 4 -7.91 4.63 9.86
CA GLY A 4 -7.45 5.80 10.60
C GLY A 4 -6.50 5.54 11.77
N THR A 5 -5.98 4.31 11.93
CA THR A 5 -5.01 4.02 12.99
C THR A 5 -3.66 4.68 12.68
N LYS A 6 -3.12 5.47 13.62
CA LYS A 6 -1.81 6.11 13.49
C LYS A 6 -0.70 5.11 13.78
N PHE A 7 0.27 4.99 12.86
CA PHE A 7 1.46 4.17 13.03
C PHE A 7 2.72 4.99 12.75
N ASN A 8 3.82 4.59 13.39
CA ASN A 8 5.14 4.95 12.91
C ASN A 8 5.49 3.97 11.79
N CYS A 9 5.88 4.49 10.63
CA CYS A 9 6.26 3.68 9.48
C CYS A 9 7.58 4.16 8.90
N ARG A 10 8.25 3.29 8.16
CA ARG A 10 9.38 3.67 7.31
C ARG A 10 8.84 3.99 5.92
N GLU A 11 9.32 5.09 5.36
CA GLU A 11 9.01 5.54 4.01
C GLU A 11 10.25 5.36 3.13
N ASP A 12 10.07 4.74 1.97
CA ASP A 12 11.08 4.69 0.91
C ASP A 12 10.46 5.17 -0.42
N GLU A 13 11.24 5.88 -1.21
CA GLU A 13 10.86 6.25 -2.58
C GLU A 13 11.11 5.05 -3.51
N VAL A 14 10.14 4.68 -4.34
CA VAL A 14 10.32 3.60 -5.31
C VAL A 14 11.14 4.10 -6.48
N ILE A 15 12.43 3.76 -6.46
CA ILE A 15 13.37 4.11 -7.53
C ILE A 15 12.87 3.41 -8.80
N ASN A 16 12.64 4.18 -9.87
CA ASN A 16 12.14 3.79 -11.20
C ASN A 16 10.62 3.76 -11.42
N GLU A 17 9.79 4.05 -10.41
CA GLU A 17 8.33 4.17 -10.60
C GLU A 17 7.89 5.61 -10.34
N THR A 18 7.83 6.43 -11.40
CA THR A 18 7.26 7.79 -11.35
C THR A 18 6.07 7.88 -12.28
N TYR A 19 4.90 8.19 -11.73
CA TYR A 19 3.69 8.40 -12.54
C TYR A 19 3.54 9.88 -12.87
N LEU A 20 3.63 10.24 -14.17
CA LEU A 20 3.56 11.64 -14.64
C LEU A 20 4.54 12.59 -13.93
N GLY A 21 5.67 12.08 -13.44
CA GLY A 21 6.66 12.84 -12.67
C GLY A 21 6.39 12.92 -11.15
N ILE A 22 5.30 12.33 -10.68
CA ILE A 22 5.01 12.16 -9.25
C ILE A 22 5.73 10.91 -8.75
N LYS A 23 6.48 11.05 -7.65
CA LYS A 23 7.18 9.92 -7.03
C LYS A 23 6.17 9.00 -6.35
N ILE A 24 6.35 7.69 -6.55
CA ILE A 24 5.59 6.68 -5.82
C ILE A 24 6.33 6.37 -4.52
N HIS A 25 5.58 6.44 -3.42
CA HIS A 25 6.09 6.16 -2.08
C HIS A 25 5.67 4.77 -1.64
N ARG A 26 6.57 4.10 -0.91
CA ARG A 26 6.35 2.80 -0.29
C ARG A 26 6.45 2.94 1.22
N PHE A 27 5.45 2.43 1.92
CA PHE A 27 5.35 2.48 3.36
C PHE A 27 5.49 1.08 3.95
N TYR A 28 6.33 0.97 4.97
CA TYR A 28 6.53 -0.23 5.76
C TYR A 28 5.91 -0.04 7.14
N ILE A 29 4.84 -0.79 7.40
CA ILE A 29 4.04 -0.71 8.62
C ILE A 29 4.18 -2.02 9.38
N LYS A 30 4.35 -1.95 10.70
CA LYS A 30 4.35 -3.15 11.54
C LYS A 30 2.98 -3.42 12.11
N CYS A 31 2.53 -4.67 12.04
CA CYS A 31 1.29 -5.10 12.67
C CYS A 31 1.41 -5.11 14.19
N THR A 32 0.47 -4.45 14.87
CA THR A 32 0.44 -4.38 16.33
C THR A 32 0.17 -5.73 17.00
N ASN A 33 -0.47 -6.66 16.28
CA ASN A 33 -0.83 -7.97 16.84
C ASN A 33 0.24 -9.05 16.59
N CYS A 34 0.77 -9.14 15.36
CA CYS A 34 1.70 -10.20 14.98
C CYS A 34 3.13 -9.73 14.70
N SER A 35 3.42 -8.42 14.81
CA SER A 35 4.71 -7.81 14.47
C SER A 35 5.20 -8.08 13.04
N ALA A 36 4.35 -8.62 12.17
CA ALA A 36 4.66 -8.81 10.76
C ALA A 36 4.71 -7.46 10.03
N GLU A 37 5.55 -7.37 9.02
CA GLU A 37 5.70 -6.18 8.19
C GLU A 37 4.70 -6.21 7.04
N VAL A 38 3.98 -5.10 6.89
CA VAL A 38 3.02 -4.85 5.82
C VAL A 38 3.60 -3.76 4.94
N THR A 39 3.64 -4.01 3.63
CA THR A 39 4.17 -3.07 2.65
C THR A 39 3.04 -2.57 1.76
N ILE A 40 2.92 -1.24 1.68
CA ILE A 40 1.88 -0.56 0.91
C ILE A 40 2.54 0.45 -0.02
N LYS A 41 2.10 0.53 -1.26
CA LYS A 41 2.52 1.53 -2.25
C LYS A 41 1.38 2.50 -2.54
N THR A 42 1.74 3.74 -2.81
CA THR A 42 0.80 4.73 -3.35
C THR A 42 0.53 4.44 -4.82
N ASP A 43 -0.74 4.37 -5.21
CA ASP A 43 -1.15 4.35 -6.62
C ASP A 43 -1.69 5.72 -7.03
N SER A 44 -0.88 6.46 -7.78
CA SER A 44 -1.24 7.79 -8.28
C SER A 44 -2.31 7.78 -9.37
N LYS A 45 -2.60 6.64 -10.02
CA LYS A 45 -3.65 6.53 -11.05
C LYS A 45 -5.03 6.46 -10.42
N ASN A 46 -5.19 5.57 -9.44
CA ASN A 46 -6.46 5.32 -8.77
C ASN A 46 -6.66 6.18 -7.50
N SER A 47 -5.76 7.14 -7.24
CA SER A 47 -5.78 7.97 -6.03
C SER A 47 -5.89 7.14 -4.75
N GLY A 48 -5.22 5.98 -4.73
CA GLY A 48 -5.40 4.94 -3.73
C GLY A 48 -4.08 4.34 -3.25
N TYR A 49 -4.18 3.24 -2.53
CA TYR A 49 -3.04 2.49 -2.02
C TYR A 49 -3.17 1.01 -2.39
N ILE A 50 -2.06 0.41 -2.83
CA ILE A 50 -1.99 -1.00 -3.18
C ILE A 50 -1.13 -1.72 -2.16
N VAL A 51 -1.64 -2.85 -1.66
CA VAL A 51 -0.88 -3.71 -0.75
C VAL A 51 0.05 -4.61 -1.56
N GLU A 52 1.36 -4.53 -1.30
CA GLU A 52 2.35 -5.41 -1.93
C GLU A 52 2.50 -6.72 -1.16
N SER A 53 2.55 -6.67 0.17
CA SER A 53 2.88 -7.82 1.02
C SER A 53 2.37 -7.66 2.45
N GLY A 54 2.08 -8.78 3.10
CA GLY A 54 1.81 -8.86 4.55
C GLY A 54 0.38 -8.51 4.98
N ALA A 55 -0.49 -8.10 4.06
CA ALA A 55 -1.91 -7.87 4.32
C ALA A 55 -2.77 -8.18 3.10
N VAL A 56 -4.08 -8.25 3.33
CA VAL A 56 -5.12 -8.31 2.29
C VAL A 56 -6.00 -7.08 2.45
N GLY A 57 -6.36 -6.43 1.34
CA GLY A 57 -7.28 -5.29 1.34
C GLY A 57 -8.64 -5.65 1.95
N VAL A 58 -9.32 -4.67 2.53
CA VAL A 58 -10.69 -4.87 2.99
C VAL A 58 -11.57 -5.03 1.75
N TYR A 59 -12.19 -6.21 1.60
CA TYR A 59 -13.07 -6.49 0.48
C TYR A 59 -14.34 -5.64 0.59
N ASN A 60 -14.41 -4.58 -0.20
CA ASN A 60 -15.58 -3.69 -0.28
C ASN A 60 -16.50 -4.01 -1.46
N GLY A 61 -16.24 -5.11 -2.20
CA GLY A 61 -17.06 -5.55 -3.34
C GLY A 61 -16.98 -4.68 -4.60
N LEU A 62 -16.01 -3.75 -4.67
CA LEU A 62 -15.81 -2.83 -5.79
C LEU A 62 -14.51 -3.09 -6.58
N GLU A 63 -13.88 -4.25 -6.37
CA GLU A 63 -12.58 -4.58 -6.98
C GLU A 63 -12.73 -5.82 -7.89
N GLU A 64 -13.19 -5.60 -9.12
CA GLU A 64 -12.90 -6.48 -10.25
C GLU A 64 -11.83 -5.78 -11.12
N GLU A 65 -10.88 -6.56 -11.66
CA GLU A 65 -9.76 -6.15 -12.56
C GLU A 65 -8.58 -5.48 -11.81
N GLU A 66 -7.31 -5.91 -11.85
CA GLU A 66 -6.48 -6.49 -12.93
C GLU A 66 -5.35 -7.37 -12.32
N LYS A 67 -5.51 -8.69 -12.27
CA LYS A 67 -4.38 -9.64 -12.16
C LYS A 67 -4.58 -10.80 -13.12
N HIS A 68 -4.44 -10.52 -14.40
CA HIS A 68 -4.14 -11.58 -15.38
C HIS A 68 -3.42 -11.01 -16.60
N GLU A 69 -2.11 -10.80 -16.45
CA GLU A 69 -1.16 -11.05 -17.55
C GLU A 69 -0.05 -11.96 -17.02
#